data_AF-A0A952D6Y3-F1
#
_entry.id   AF-A0A952D6Y3-F1
#
_cell.length_a   1.000
_cell.length_b   1.000
_cell.length_c   1.000
_cell.angle_alpha   90.00
_cell.angle_beta   90.00
_cell.angle_gamma   90.00
#
_symmetry.space_group_name_H-M   'P 1'
#
loop_
_entity.id
_entity.type
_entity.pdbx_description
1 polymer ?
#
loop_
_entity_poly.entity_id
_entity_poly.type
_entity_poly.pdbx_seq_one_letter_code
_entity_poly.pdbx_strand_id
1 'polypeptide(L)'
;MDTLATVPSGWYEIGVPDEQMHSTWSDHLRYSCAPVRRVYLHEYRIARTLVSKEDIKVFRGHCRQLPFRPSSPQLECGGAALSSNWGHAQAFCEQIGARLPFEAEWETACRLGILDADESQPRSGEWCF
;
A
#
# COMPACT_ATOMS: atom_id res chain seq x y z
N MET A 1 6.71 -3.31 19.93
CA MET A 1 5.43 -2.83 19.38
C MET A 1 5.10 -3.71 18.19
N ASP A 2 3.86 -4.20 18.09
CA ASP A 2 3.45 -5.09 17.00
C ASP A 2 3.24 -4.26 15.74
N THR A 3 4.17 -4.34 14.80
CA THR A 3 4.22 -3.48 13.59
C THR A 3 3.26 -3.93 12.50
N LEU A 4 2.68 -5.12 12.64
CA LEU A 4 1.75 -5.72 11.69
C LEU A 4 0.38 -5.87 12.36
N ALA A 5 -0.68 -5.55 11.63
CA ALA A 5 -2.05 -5.80 12.04
C ALA A 5 -2.68 -6.90 11.17
N THR A 6 -3.58 -7.68 11.78
CA THR A 6 -4.32 -8.73 11.09
C THR A 6 -5.69 -8.22 10.64
N VAL A 7 -6.02 -8.48 9.38
CA VAL A 7 -7.37 -8.28 8.83
C VAL A 7 -8.03 -9.64 8.65
N PRO A 8 -9.20 -9.91 9.25
CA PRO A 8 -9.83 -11.22 9.20
C PRO A 8 -10.39 -11.52 7.80
N SER A 9 -10.57 -12.82 7.52
CA SER A 9 -11.24 -13.25 6.28
C SER A 9 -12.69 -12.75 6.26
N GLY A 10 -13.18 -12.32 5.11
CA GLY A 10 -14.56 -11.85 5.00
C GLY A 10 -14.92 -11.26 3.65
N TRP A 11 -16.20 -10.93 3.52
CA TRP A 11 -16.72 -10.13 2.43
C TRP A 11 -16.67 -8.66 2.80
N TYR A 12 -16.01 -7.86 1.98
CA TYR A 12 -15.87 -6.42 2.16
C TYR A 12 -16.45 -5.67 0.98
N GLU A 13 -16.99 -4.48 1.25
CA GLU A 13 -17.46 -3.53 0.24
C GLU A 13 -16.33 -2.56 -0.08
N ILE A 14 -15.94 -2.54 -1.34
CA ILE A 14 -14.79 -1.81 -1.87
C ILE A 14 -15.31 -0.81 -2.92
N GLY A 15 -14.77 0.41 -2.90
CA GLY A 15 -15.21 1.53 -3.72
C GLY A 15 -16.25 2.45 -3.06
N VAL A 16 -16.77 3.39 -3.84
CA VAL A 16 -17.78 4.36 -3.45
C VAL A 16 -19.04 4.21 -4.31
N PRO A 17 -20.22 4.47 -3.74
CA PRO A 17 -21.45 4.49 -4.50
C PRO A 17 -21.46 5.71 -5.43
N ASP A 18 -22.04 5.55 -6.62
CA ASP A 18 -22.14 6.61 -7.64
C ASP A 18 -22.74 7.91 -7.08
N GLU A 19 -23.64 7.79 -6.10
CA GLU A 19 -24.31 8.92 -5.42
C GLU A 19 -23.38 9.79 -4.57
N GLN A 20 -22.28 9.22 -4.03
CA GLN A 20 -21.29 9.93 -3.23
C GLN A 20 -20.13 10.45 -4.09
N MET A 21 -20.20 10.25 -5.41
CA MET A 21 -19.17 10.66 -6.33
C MET A 21 -19.26 12.18 -6.57
N HIS A 22 -18.21 12.91 -6.17
CA HIS A 22 -18.19 14.36 -6.35
C HIS A 22 -18.14 14.71 -7.84
N SER A 23 -18.97 15.67 -8.26
CA SER A 23 -19.02 16.15 -9.65
C SER A 23 -17.69 16.73 -10.14
N THR A 24 -16.82 17.16 -9.22
CA THR A 24 -15.49 17.71 -9.47
C THR A 24 -14.38 16.65 -9.61
N TRP A 25 -14.66 15.37 -9.36
CA TRP A 25 -13.68 14.30 -9.55
C TRP A 25 -13.42 14.08 -11.04
N SER A 26 -12.14 13.89 -11.38
CA SER A 26 -11.76 13.51 -12.74
C SER A 26 -12.37 12.17 -13.12
N ASP A 27 -12.64 11.96 -14.42
CA ASP A 27 -13.20 10.69 -14.88
C ASP A 27 -12.32 9.48 -14.50
N HIS A 28 -11.01 9.66 -14.36
CA HIS A 28 -10.09 8.63 -13.87
C HIS A 28 -10.41 8.15 -12.45
N LEU A 29 -10.78 9.04 -11.53
CA LEU A 29 -11.20 8.66 -10.17
C LEU A 29 -12.55 7.94 -10.18
N ARG A 30 -13.44 8.30 -11.12
CA ARG A 30 -14.74 7.64 -11.30
C ARG A 30 -14.56 6.18 -11.70
N TYR A 31 -13.67 5.90 -12.66
CA TYR A 31 -13.42 4.53 -13.12
C TYR A 31 -12.67 3.66 -12.10
N SER A 32 -11.82 4.27 -11.26
CA SER A 32 -11.01 3.49 -10.31
C SER A 32 -11.80 3.08 -9.07
N CYS A 33 -12.78 3.88 -8.66
CA CYS A 33 -13.35 3.76 -7.31
C CYS A 33 -14.86 3.54 -7.28
N ALA A 34 -15.55 3.64 -8.41
CA ALA A 34 -16.96 3.27 -8.53
C ALA A 34 -17.13 2.14 -9.56
N PRO A 35 -18.20 1.33 -9.47
CA PRO A 35 -19.18 1.29 -8.38
C PRO A 35 -18.68 0.48 -7.17
N VAL A 36 -19.45 0.51 -6.06
CA VAL A 36 -19.21 -0.41 -4.93
C VAL A 36 -19.29 -1.85 -5.41
N ARG A 37 -18.29 -2.65 -5.04
CA ARG A 37 -18.21 -4.09 -5.32
C ARG A 37 -17.91 -4.88 -4.05
N ARG A 38 -18.47 -6.08 -3.96
CA ARG A 38 -18.17 -7.03 -2.88
C ARG A 38 -16.97 -7.90 -3.27
N VAL A 39 -15.95 -7.89 -2.44
CA VAL A 39 -14.73 -8.70 -2.61
C VAL A 39 -14.56 -9.60 -1.40
N TYR A 40 -14.25 -10.88 -1.63
CA TYR A 40 -13.85 -11.78 -0.56
C TYR A 40 -12.34 -11.69 -0.38
N LEU A 41 -11.90 -11.40 0.84
CA LEU A 41 -10.48 -11.42 1.22
C LEU A 41 -10.24 -12.57 2.19
N HIS A 42 -9.16 -13.32 1.96
CA HIS A 42 -8.60 -14.20 2.98
C HIS A 42 -7.92 -13.37 4.08
N GLU A 43 -7.68 -13.96 5.24
CA GLU A 43 -6.93 -13.31 6.31
C GLU A 43 -5.54 -12.92 5.83
N TYR A 44 -5.13 -11.69 6.12
CA TYR A 44 -3.79 -11.19 5.81
C TYR A 44 -3.28 -10.29 6.93
N ARG A 45 -1.97 -10.03 6.89
CA ARG A 45 -1.32 -9.05 7.76
C ARG A 45 -0.81 -7.88 6.94
N ILE A 46 -0.98 -6.68 7.45
CA ILE A 46 -0.51 -5.44 6.82
C ILE A 46 0.25 -4.60 7.84
N ALA A 47 1.27 -3.87 7.38
CA ALA A 47 1.99 -2.94 8.24
C ALA A 47 1.04 -1.83 8.72
N ARG A 48 1.08 -1.53 10.02
CA ARG A 48 0.27 -0.45 10.60
C ARG A 48 0.70 0.93 10.11
N THR A 49 2.00 1.08 9.85
CA THR A 49 2.62 2.34 9.44
C THR A 49 3.21 2.21 8.04
N LEU A 50 3.30 3.33 7.33
CA LEU A 50 4.08 3.43 6.10
C LEU A 50 5.56 3.09 6.36
N VAL A 51 6.25 2.63 5.32
CA VAL A 51 7.69 2.39 5.37
C VAL A 51 8.41 3.70 5.66
N SER A 52 9.16 3.76 6.75
CA SER A 52 9.86 4.97 7.19
C SER A 52 11.12 5.23 6.36
N LYS A 53 11.67 6.45 6.45
CA LYS A 53 12.98 6.75 5.84
C LYS A 53 14.09 5.90 6.46
N GLU A 54 13.95 5.53 7.72
CA GLU A 54 14.88 4.68 8.47
C GLU A 54 14.86 3.25 7.94
N ASP A 55 13.68 2.68 7.69
CA ASP A 55 13.54 1.35 7.07
C ASP A 55 14.19 1.31 5.69
N ILE A 56 14.04 2.39 4.91
CA ILE A 56 14.70 2.55 3.61
C ILE A 56 16.23 2.60 3.75
N LYS A 57 16.76 3.29 4.77
CA LYS A 57 18.21 3.34 5.02
C LYS A 57 18.76 1.95 5.35
N VAL A 58 18.04 1.18 6.18
CA VAL A 58 18.41 -0.21 6.51
C VAL A 58 18.40 -1.09 5.26
N PHE A 59 17.34 -1.04 4.46
CA PHE A 59 17.23 -1.77 3.19
C PHE A 59 18.40 -1.44 2.24
N ARG A 60 18.72 -0.16 2.06
CA ARG A 60 19.85 0.28 1.22
C ARG A 60 21.20 -0.19 1.75
N GLY A 61 21.37 -0.25 3.07
CA GLY A 61 22.56 -0.79 3.72
C GLY A 61 22.76 -2.28 3.39
N HIS A 62 21.70 -3.08 3.45
CA HIS A 62 21.72 -4.50 3.11
C HIS A 62 21.92 -4.77 1.61
N CYS A 63 21.26 -3.99 0.76
CA CYS A 63 21.40 -4.03 -0.70
C CYS A 63 22.86 -3.89 -1.18
N ARG A 64 23.68 -3.07 -0.49
CA ARG A 64 25.10 -2.89 -0.81
C ARG A 64 25.97 -4.11 -0.47
N GLN A 65 25.43 -5.09 0.25
CA GLN A 65 26.14 -6.27 0.73
C GLN A 65 25.72 -7.57 0.02
N LEU A 66 24.77 -7.53 -0.92
CA LEU A 66 24.32 -8.72 -1.64
C LEU A 66 25.34 -9.10 -2.74
N PRO A 67 25.84 -10.35 -2.77
CA PRO A 67 26.77 -10.83 -3.82
C PRO A 67 26.09 -11.02 -5.19
N PHE A 68 24.76 -10.96 -5.24
CA PHE A 68 23.95 -11.11 -6.43
C PHE A 68 23.18 -9.81 -6.69
N ARG A 69 23.53 -9.10 -7.77
CA ARG A 69 22.70 -8.01 -8.31
C ARG A 69 21.40 -8.64 -8.83
N PRO A 70 20.22 -8.14 -8.48
CA PRO A 70 18.99 -8.56 -9.16
C PRO A 70 19.14 -8.31 -10.66
N SER A 71 18.71 -9.28 -11.48
CA SER A 71 18.85 -9.28 -12.94
C SER A 71 17.99 -8.22 -13.64
N SER A 72 17.13 -7.51 -12.91
CA SER A 72 16.36 -6.37 -13.39
C SER A 72 17.23 -5.09 -13.39
N PRO A 73 17.53 -4.49 -14.55
CA PRO A 73 18.37 -3.29 -14.64
C PRO A 73 17.79 -2.06 -13.94
N GLN A 74 16.48 -2.04 -13.66
CA GLN A 74 15.80 -0.91 -13.00
C GLN A 74 16.01 -0.85 -11.48
N LEU A 75 16.75 -1.80 -10.92
CA LEU A 75 16.81 -2.07 -9.48
C LEU A 75 18.23 -1.95 -8.92
N GLU A 76 19.01 -1.00 -9.46
CA GLU A 76 20.19 -0.55 -8.75
C GLU A 76 19.73 0.03 -7.41
N CYS A 77 20.21 -0.52 -6.29
CA CYS A 77 19.87 -0.05 -4.94
C CYS A 77 20.42 1.37 -4.60
N GLY A 78 20.52 2.24 -5.60
CA GLY A 78 21.14 3.56 -5.58
C GLY A 78 20.31 4.60 -6.32
N GLY A 79 19.00 4.69 -6.08
CA GLY A 79 18.16 5.78 -6.58
C GLY A 79 17.19 6.25 -5.50
N ALA A 80 17.06 7.58 -5.33
CA ALA A 80 16.25 8.26 -4.32
C ALA A 80 14.83 7.66 -4.16
N ALA A 81 14.45 7.42 -2.91
CA ALA A 81 13.11 7.20 -2.39
C ALA A 81 12.26 6.05 -2.97
N LEU A 82 11.75 5.19 -2.08
CA LEU A 82 10.59 4.33 -2.36
C LEU A 82 9.34 5.13 -2.79
N SER A 83 9.36 6.47 -2.66
CA SER A 83 8.19 7.34 -2.85
C SER A 83 7.73 7.52 -4.29
N SER A 84 8.43 7.00 -5.31
CA SER A 84 8.05 7.26 -6.70
C SER A 84 8.32 6.12 -7.70
N ASN A 85 8.83 4.97 -7.25
CA ASN A 85 9.03 3.82 -8.13
C ASN A 85 8.45 2.55 -7.51
N TRP A 86 7.37 2.04 -8.11
CA TRP A 86 6.70 0.80 -7.72
C TRP A 86 7.66 -0.39 -7.65
N GLY A 87 8.65 -0.45 -8.56
CA GLY A 87 9.64 -1.52 -8.58
C GLY A 87 10.53 -1.56 -7.33
N HIS A 88 10.87 -0.39 -6.76
CA HIS A 88 11.64 -0.38 -5.51
C HIS A 88 10.79 -0.82 -4.31
N ALA A 89 9.50 -0.46 -4.29
CA ALA A 89 8.59 -0.87 -3.22
C ALA A 89 8.37 -2.40 -3.23
N GLN A 90 8.20 -2.98 -4.42
CA GLN A 90 8.13 -4.43 -4.57
C GLN A 90 9.40 -5.12 -4.08
N ALA A 91 10.58 -4.68 -4.52
CA ALA A 91 11.84 -5.31 -4.11
C ALA A 91 12.12 -5.17 -2.61
N PHE A 92 11.74 -4.04 -2.00
CA PHE A 92 11.79 -3.88 -0.54
C PHE A 92 10.95 -4.94 0.15
N CYS A 93 9.70 -5.11 -0.27
CA CYS A 93 8.80 -6.12 0.27
C CYS A 93 9.38 -7.53 0.10
N GLU A 94 9.86 -7.88 -1.10
CA GLU A 94 10.45 -9.20 -1.38
C GLU A 94 11.66 -9.50 -0.49
N GLN A 95 12.54 -8.51 -0.27
CA GLN A 95 13.72 -8.68 0.58
C GLN A 95 13.37 -9.02 2.03
N ILE A 96 12.27 -8.47 2.56
CA ILE A 96 11.82 -8.73 3.94
C ILE A 96 10.83 -9.91 4.02
N GLY A 97 10.63 -10.65 2.92
CA GLY A 97 9.68 -11.76 2.87
C GLY A 97 8.21 -11.32 2.92
N ALA A 98 7.92 -10.08 2.54
CA ALA A 98 6.58 -9.51 2.43
C ALA A 98 6.20 -9.27 0.95
N ARG A 99 5.02 -8.69 0.74
CA ARG A 99 4.55 -8.23 -0.58
C ARG A 99 3.82 -6.90 -0.46
N LEU A 100 3.62 -6.23 -1.59
CA LEU A 100 2.69 -5.11 -1.66
C LEU A 100 1.24 -5.62 -1.43
N PRO A 101 0.39 -4.84 -0.75
CA PRO A 101 -1.03 -5.15 -0.66
C PRO A 101 -1.70 -4.97 -2.02
N PHE A 102 -2.75 -5.76 -2.28
CA PHE A 102 -3.70 -5.42 -3.35
C PHE A 102 -4.54 -4.20 -2.93
N GLU A 103 -5.09 -3.48 -3.90
CA GLU A 103 -5.94 -2.30 -3.66
C GLU A 103 -7.07 -2.61 -2.65
N ALA A 104 -7.80 -3.71 -2.85
CA ALA A 104 -8.89 -4.10 -1.95
C ALA A 104 -8.43 -4.41 -0.51
N GLU A 105 -7.21 -4.95 -0.34
CA GLU A 105 -6.63 -5.21 0.99
C GLU A 105 -6.24 -3.90 1.67
N TRP A 106 -5.71 -2.95 0.91
CA TRP A 106 -5.38 -1.64 1.43
C TRP A 106 -6.62 -0.87 1.85
N GLU A 107 -7.62 -0.79 0.97
CA GLU A 107 -8.89 -0.09 1.25
C GLU A 107 -9.62 -0.67 2.46
N THR A 108 -9.65 -2.01 2.57
CA THR A 108 -10.25 -2.69 3.74
C THR A 108 -9.53 -2.32 5.03
N ALA A 109 -8.19 -2.35 5.05
CA ALA A 109 -7.42 -2.00 6.23
C ALA A 109 -7.61 -0.53 6.65
N CYS A 110 -7.70 0.37 5.66
CA CYS A 110 -8.02 1.79 5.88
C CYS A 110 -9.41 1.97 6.50
N ARG A 111 -10.44 1.36 5.91
CA ARG A 111 -11.84 1.48 6.37
C ARG A 111 -12.05 0.89 7.76
N LEU A 112 -11.32 -0.16 8.12
CA LEU A 112 -11.36 -0.74 9.46
C LEU A 112 -10.58 0.07 10.50
N GLY A 113 -9.90 1.16 10.13
CA GLY A 113 -9.09 1.97 11.05
C GLY A 113 -7.89 1.20 11.61
N ILE A 114 -7.38 0.23 10.85
CA ILE A 114 -6.28 -0.63 11.27
C ILE A 114 -4.93 0.04 11.06
N LEU A 115 -4.83 0.87 10.03
CA LEU A 115 -3.63 1.65 9.74
C LEU A 115 -3.54 2.83 10.71
N ASP A 116 -2.34 3.03 11.26
CA ASP A 116 -2.09 4.16 12.14
C ASP A 116 -2.11 5.44 11.28
N ALA A 117 -2.87 6.45 11.70
CA ALA A 117 -2.93 7.72 11.01
C ALA A 117 -1.54 8.38 11.03
N ASP A 118 -0.92 8.52 9.86
CA ASP A 118 0.09 9.54 9.68
C ASP A 118 -0.67 10.89 9.62
N GLU A 119 -0.29 11.88 10.43
CA GLU A 119 -0.92 13.22 10.41
C GLU A 119 -0.82 13.89 9.02
N SER A 120 -0.02 13.33 8.12
CA SER A 120 0.07 13.71 6.70
C SER A 120 -1.06 13.15 5.81
N GLN A 121 -1.91 12.23 6.30
CA GLN A 121 -3.02 11.66 5.52
C GLN A 121 -4.31 12.49 5.65
N PRO A 122 -5.00 12.77 4.54
CA PRO A 122 -6.32 13.40 4.57
C PRO A 122 -7.33 12.57 5.38
N ARG A 123 -8.22 13.28 6.10
CA ARG A 123 -9.24 12.66 6.95
C ARG A 123 -10.20 11.81 6.12
N SER A 124 -10.75 10.77 6.74
CA SER A 124 -11.72 9.85 6.14
C SER A 124 -12.82 10.61 5.38
N GLY A 125 -12.96 10.34 4.08
CA GLY A 125 -13.96 10.96 3.20
C GLY A 125 -13.40 11.71 1.99
N GLU A 126 -12.11 12.02 1.96
CA GLU A 126 -11.47 12.71 0.82
C GLU A 126 -10.74 11.77 -0.15
N TRP A 127 -10.72 10.46 0.15
CA TRP A 127 -10.08 9.46 -0.70
C TRP A 127 -11.05 8.46 -1.27
N CYS A 128 -10.74 8.15 -2.51
CA CYS A 128 -11.13 6.97 -3.22
C CYS A 128 -9.81 6.33 -3.67
N PHE A 129 -9.44 5.24 -3.01
CA PHE A 129 -8.48 4.24 -3.47
C PHE A 129 -9.13 2.90 -3.19
#